data_AF-A0A1P8WVJ2-F1
#
_entry.id   AF-A0A1P8WVJ2-F1
#
_cell.length_a   1.000
_cell.length_b   1.000
_cell.length_c   1.000
_cell.angle_alpha   90.00
_cell.angle_beta   90.00
_cell.angle_gamma   90.00
#
_symmetry.space_group_name_H-M   'P 1'
#
loop_
_entity.id
_entity.type
_entity.pdbx_description
1 polymer ?
#
loop_
_entity_poly.entity_id
_entity_poly.type
_entity_poly.pdbx_seq_one_letter_code
_entity_poly.pdbx_strand_id
1 'polypeptide(L)' 'MLSFGKHTVASCASSLRQRHAEKAEEMVERQIGWSQERNAKDEVAFWTAVLEHLQEAPELLTRLSVH' A
#
# COMPACT_ATOMS: atom_id res chain seq x y z
N MET A 1 13.52 7.24 -12.36
CA MET A 1 12.93 6.61 -11.17
C MET A 1 11.86 7.56 -10.68
N LEU A 2 10.59 7.30 -10.97
CA LEU A 2 9.49 8.17 -10.53
C LEU A 2 9.34 8.00 -9.02
N SER A 3 9.92 8.94 -8.26
CA SER A 3 9.72 9.02 -6.82
C SER A 3 8.30 9.50 -6.58
N PHE A 4 7.36 8.57 -6.50
CA PHE A 4 6.04 8.88 -5.98
C PHE A 4 6.23 9.52 -4.59
N GLY A 5 5.59 10.66 -4.36
CA GLY A 5 5.69 11.35 -3.08
C GLY A 5 5.27 10.38 -1.98
N LYS A 6 6.11 10.20 -0.95
CA LYS A 6 5.82 9.32 0.20
C LYS A 6 4.46 9.62 0.83
N HIS A 7 4.04 10.88 0.80
CA HIS A 7 2.70 11.32 1.21
C HIS A 7 1.57 10.69 0.38
N THR A 8 1.74 10.55 -0.94
CA THR A 8 0.75 9.95 -1.83
C THR A 8 0.58 8.47 -1.53
N VAL A 9 1.68 7.75 -1.32
CA VAL A 9 1.68 6.32 -0.96
C VAL A 9 0.98 6.10 0.39
N ALA A 10 1.38 6.85 1.42
CA ALA A 10 0.81 6.73 2.76
C ALA A 10 -0.69 7.10 2.80
N SER A 11 -1.10 8.14 2.07
CA SER A 11 -2.51 8.54 1.99
C SER A 11 -3.36 7.49 1.26
N CYS A 12 -2.83 6.87 0.20
CA CYS A 12 -3.50 5.77 -0.50
C CYS A 12 -3.63 4.53 0.40
N ALA A 13 -2.55 4.11 1.05
CA ALA A 13 -2.55 2.99 1.98
C ALA A 13 -3.55 3.22 3.13
N SER A 14 -3.55 4.40 3.75
CA SER A 14 -4.52 4.74 4.81
C SER A 14 -5.96 4.70 4.31
N SER A 15 -6.23 5.23 3.11
CA SER A 15 -7.57 5.19 2.51
C SER A 15 -8.04 3.77 2.20
N LEU A 16 -7.14 2.92 1.69
CA LEU A 16 -7.43 1.51 1.42
C LEU A 16 -7.70 0.74 2.71
N ARG A 17 -6.89 0.94 3.74
CA ARG A 17 -7.08 0.33 5.06
C ARG A 17 -8.40 0.76 5.70
N GLN A 18 -8.78 2.04 5.60
CA GLN A 18 -10.06 2.53 6.11
C GLN A 18 -11.27 1.95 5.36
N ARG A 19 -11.18 1.77 4.04
CA ARG A 19 -12.31 1.31 3.21
C ARG A 19 -12.47 -0.20 3.18
N HIS A 20 -11.37 -0.94 3.22
CA HIS A 20 -11.35 -2.39 2.97
C HIS A 20 -10.85 -3.20 4.16
N ALA A 21 -10.42 -2.55 5.26
CA ALA A 21 -9.93 -3.19 6.48
C ALA A 21 -8.90 -4.29 6.16
N GLU A 22 -9.19 -5.53 6.54
CA GLU A 22 -8.34 -6.72 6.29
C GLU A 22 -8.16 -7.07 4.81
N LYS A 23 -9.03 -6.58 3.92
CA LYS A 23 -8.97 -6.86 2.47
C LYS A 23 -8.10 -5.85 1.70
N ALA A 24 -7.55 -4.85 2.38
CA ALA A 24 -6.76 -3.81 1.73
C ALA A 24 -5.52 -4.38 1.03
N GLU A 25 -4.82 -5.31 1.66
CA GLU A 25 -3.63 -5.97 1.10
C GLU A 25 -3.98 -6.78 -0.15
N GLU A 26 -5.00 -7.65 -0.05
CA GLU A 26 -5.47 -8.48 -1.17
C GLU A 26 -5.89 -7.65 -2.39
N MET A 27 -6.53 -6.50 -2.17
CA MET A 27 -6.91 -5.57 -3.25
C MET A 27 -5.68 -4.98 -3.94
N VAL A 28 -4.65 -4.61 -3.19
CA VAL A 28 -3.40 -4.06 -3.74
C VAL A 28 -2.62 -5.13 -4.49
N GLU A 29 -2.56 -6.36 -3.97
CA GLU A 29 -1.92 -7.50 -4.67
C GLU A 29 -2.58 -7.80 -6.01
N ARG A 30 -3.91 -7.78 -6.09
CA ARG A 30 -4.63 -7.93 -7.37
C ARG A 30 -4.31 -6.79 -8.34
N GLN A 31 -4.21 -5.56 -7.84
CA GLN A 31 -3.89 -4.39 -8.65
C GLN A 31 -2.44 -4.44 -9.17
N ILE A 32 -1.50 -4.98 -8.40
CA ILE A 32 -0.13 -5.27 -8.84
C ILE A 32 -0.19 -6.27 -10.01
N GLY A 33 -0.92 -7.38 -9.86
CA GLY A 33 -1.08 -8.39 -10.89
C GLY A 33 -1.59 -7.80 -12.22
N TRP A 34 -2.67 -7.03 -12.18
CA TRP A 34 -3.21 -6.35 -13.37
C TRP A 34 -2.24 -5.34 -13.99
N SER A 35 -1.40 -4.71 -13.18
CA SER A 35 -0.39 -3.75 -13.67
C SER A 35 0.80 -4.47 -14.31
N GLN A 36 1.17 -5.65 -13.80
CA GLN A 36 2.17 -6.53 -14.41
C GLN A 36 1.70 -7.06 -15.76
N GLU A 37 0.46 -7.52 -15.87
CA GLU A 37 -0.14 -7.99 -17.14
C GLU A 37 -0.10 -6.91 -18.23
N ARG A 38 -0.30 -5.64 -17.85
CA ARG A 38 -0.26 -4.48 -18.75
C ARG A 38 1.15 -3.90 -18.97
N ASN A 39 2.18 -4.51 -18.40
CA ASN A 39 3.57 -4.02 -18.38
C ASN A 39 3.72 -2.57 -17.87
N ALA A 40 2.80 -2.13 -16.99
CA ALA A 40 2.78 -0.79 -16.43
C ALA A 40 3.76 -0.68 -15.25
N LYS A 41 5.06 -0.61 -15.55
CA LYS A 41 6.14 -0.68 -14.54
C LYS A 41 6.06 0.37 -13.44
N ASP A 42 5.60 1.58 -13.77
CA ASP A 42 5.43 2.66 -12.80
C ASP A 42 4.24 2.41 -11.87
N GLU A 43 3.13 1.85 -12.39
CA GLU A 43 2.00 1.42 -11.56
C GLU A 43 2.41 0.27 -10.63
N VAL A 44 3.16 -0.71 -11.14
CA VAL A 44 3.68 -1.81 -10.32
C VAL A 44 4.53 -1.26 -9.18
N ALA A 45 5.49 -0.38 -9.46
CA ALA A 45 6.33 0.23 -8.43
C ALA A 45 5.53 1.03 -7.40
N PHE A 46 4.48 1.75 -7.83
CA PHE A 46 3.60 2.48 -6.93
C PHE A 46 2.81 1.55 -6.01
N TRP A 47 2.13 0.53 -6.57
CA TRP A 47 1.30 -0.37 -5.79
C TRP A 47 2.12 -1.27 -4.86
N THR A 48 3.33 -1.65 -5.26
CA THR A 48 4.28 -2.32 -4.36
C THR A 48 4.61 -1.45 -3.15
N ALA A 49 4.92 -0.16 -3.34
CA ALA A 49 5.19 0.75 -2.21
C ALA A 49 3.96 0.94 -1.30
N VAL A 50 2.74 0.91 -1.86
CA VAL A 50 1.49 0.97 -1.08
C VAL A 50 1.30 -0.29 -0.24
N LEU A 51 1.63 -1.47 -0.80
CA LEU A 51 1.56 -2.75 -0.09
C LEU A 51 2.55 -2.79 1.07
N GLU A 52 3.81 -2.39 0.84
CA GLU A 52 4.83 -2.29 1.88
C GLU A 52 4.35 -1.39 3.02
N HIS A 53 3.76 -0.23 2.72
CA HIS A 53 3.25 0.67 3.75
C HIS A 53 2.05 0.11 4.54
N LEU A 54 1.18 -0.67 3.89
CA LEU A 54 0.08 -1.37 4.58
C LEU A 54 0.62 -2.42 5.57
N GLN A 55 1.69 -3.12 5.19
CA GLN A 55 2.34 -4.17 5.96
C GLN A 55 3.25 -3.66 7.08
N GLU A 56 3.81 -2.45 6.96
CA GLU A 56 4.59 -1.79 8.01
C GLU A 56 3.70 -1.11 9.07
N ALA A 57 2.45 -0.79 8.74
CA ALA A 57 1.52 -0.12 9.64
C ALA A 57 0.87 -0.95 10.79
N PRO A 58 1.03 -2.29 10.96
CA PRO A 58 0.61 -2.98 12.17
C PRO A 58 1.59 -2.75 13.35
N GLU A 59 2.88 -2.49 13.10
CA GLU A 59 3.87 -2.40 14.17
C GLU A 59 3.81 -1.08 14.96
N LEU A 60 3.37 0.01 14.31
CA LEU A 60 3.22 1.31 14.96
C LEU A 60 2.01 1.39 15.90
N LEU A 61 0.94 0.63 15.64
CA LEU A 61 -0.21 0.57 16.55
C LEU A 61 0.08 -0.29 17.79
N THR A 62 0.85 -1.37 17.65
CA THR A 62 1.26 -2.20 18.79
C THR A 62 2.26 -1.47 19.70
N ARG A 63 3.12 -0.59 19.16
CA ARG A 63 4.02 0.25 19.96
C ARG A 63 3.36 1.44 20.66
N LEU A 64 2.16 1.86 20.23
CA LEU A 64 1.43 2.99 20.82
C LEU A 64 0.31 2.55 21.80
N SER A 65 -0.06 1.27 21.84
CA SER A 65 -1.00 0.71 22.83
C SER A 65 -0.35 0.27 24.15
N VAL A 66 0.92 0.63 24.38
CA VAL A 66 1.61 0.42 25.67
C VAL A 66 2.08 1.78 26.20
N HIS A 67 1.14 2.62 26.64
CA HIS A 67 1.35 3.66 27.65
C HIS A 67 0.01 4.03 28.30
#